data_AF-Q5BZJ4-F1
#
_entry.id   AF-Q5BZJ4-F1
#
_cell.length_a   1.000
_cell.length_b   1.000
_cell.length_c   1.000
_cell.angle_alpha   90.00
_cell.angle_beta   90.00
_cell.angle_gamma   90.00
#
_symmetry.space_group_name_H-M   'P 1'
#
loop_
_entity.id
_entity.type
_entity.pdbx_description
1 polymer ?
#
loop_
_entity_poly.entity_id
_entity_poly.type
_entity_poly.pdbx_seq_one_letter_code
_entity_poly.pdbx_strand_id
1 'polypeptide(L)'
;MLLTYLLQLSTTCSSSDVTEIFQILGLPLPTELQILVSNVQQNPVAQISYSDVMLYMACTLDTSISTSLEASFGHNRYDFFLGGACNPTTWRKDVAIPILDRLGLTYYNPQVDDWSPGLMEVEREAKSLSDILLFVFENWKTRGLVSLLEATYL
;
A
#
# COMPACT_ATOMS: atom_id res chain seq x y z
N MET A 1 3.29 27.02 16.74
CA MET A 1 3.57 25.92 17.70
C MET A 1 2.81 24.63 17.37
N LEU A 2 1.51 24.67 17.06
CA LEU A 2 0.77 23.48 16.57
C LEU A 2 1.14 23.06 15.14
N LEU A 3 1.46 24.03 14.27
CA LEU A 3 1.80 23.78 12.86
C LEU A 3 3.10 22.97 12.68
N THR A 4 4.09 23.18 13.56
CA THR A 4 5.35 22.43 13.58
C THR A 4 5.19 21.01 14.09
N TYR A 5 4.26 20.76 15.01
CA TYR A 5 3.94 19.41 15.50
C TYR A 5 3.19 18.57 14.45
N LEU A 6 2.30 19.20 13.67
CA LEU A 6 1.60 18.53 12.56
C LEU A 6 2.53 18.22 11.38
N LEU A 7 3.60 19.01 11.19
CA LEU A 7 4.68 18.74 10.23
C LEU A 7 5.66 17.66 10.70
N GLN A 8 5.55 17.20 11.96
CA GLN A 8 6.46 16.26 12.62
C GLN A 8 5.85 14.88 12.90
N LEU A 9 4.70 14.54 12.31
CA LEU A 9 4.42 13.12 12.06
C LEU A 9 5.46 12.69 11.02
N SER A 10 6.61 12.19 11.51
CA SER A 10 7.71 11.71 10.68
C SER A 10 7.12 10.81 9.61
N THR A 11 7.26 11.19 8.35
CA THR A 11 6.88 10.34 7.21
C THR A 11 7.87 9.19 7.03
N THR A 12 8.89 9.12 7.89
CA THR A 12 10.00 8.17 7.86
C THR A 12 10.07 7.32 9.12
N CYS A 13 10.25 6.01 8.95
CA CYS A 13 10.50 5.05 10.02
C CYS A 13 11.98 4.99 10.36
N SER A 14 12.29 4.86 11.65
CA SER A 14 13.58 4.35 12.09
C SER A 14 13.68 2.84 11.81
N SER A 15 14.90 2.27 11.80
CA SER A 15 15.08 0.81 11.68
C SER A 15 14.38 0.02 12.78
N SER A 16 14.31 0.58 13.99
CA SER A 16 13.57 -0.03 15.11
C SER A 16 12.08 -0.01 14.87
N ASP A 17 11.53 1.09 14.34
CA ASP A 17 10.09 1.22 14.05
C ASP A 17 9.64 0.12 13.08
N VAL A 18 10.42 -0.14 12.03
CA VAL A 18 10.13 -1.21 11.04
C VAL A 18 10.06 -2.58 11.73
N THR A 19 11.05 -2.89 12.56
CA THR A 19 11.11 -4.20 13.22
C THR A 19 9.97 -4.38 14.22
N GLU A 20 9.65 -3.33 14.98
CA GLU A 20 8.59 -3.35 15.99
C GLU A 20 7.20 -3.50 15.37
N ILE A 21 6.92 -2.81 14.25
CA ILE A 21 5.64 -2.94 13.53
C ILE A 21 5.38 -4.39 13.12
N PHE A 22 6.36 -5.05 12.51
CA PHE A 22 6.21 -6.44 12.07
C PHE A 22 6.12 -7.41 13.26
N GLN A 23 6.85 -7.15 14.34
CA GLN A 23 6.76 -7.95 15.57
C GLN A 23 5.38 -7.85 16.24
N ILE A 24 4.83 -6.64 16.37
CA ILE A 24 3.50 -6.41 16.96
C ILE A 24 2.42 -7.20 16.19
N LEU A 25 2.58 -7.28 14.87
CA LEU A 25 1.63 -7.96 13.99
C LEU A 25 1.89 -9.47 13.86
N GLY A 26 2.96 -9.99 14.49
CA GLY A 26 3.34 -11.40 14.38
C GLY A 26 3.77 -11.80 12.97
N LEU A 27 4.21 -10.85 12.14
CA LEU A 27 4.61 -11.08 10.76
C LEU A 27 6.15 -11.22 10.65
N PRO A 28 6.65 -12.11 9.78
CA PRO A 28 8.08 -12.14 9.48
C PRO A 28 8.48 -10.87 8.74
N LEU A 29 9.67 -10.32 9.05
CA LEU A 29 10.19 -9.15 8.34
C LEU A 29 10.67 -9.57 6.93
N PRO A 30 10.13 -9.01 5.83
CA PRO A 30 10.53 -9.34 4.47
C PRO A 30 12.02 -9.07 4.21
N THR A 31 12.65 -9.90 3.38
CA THR A 31 14.08 -9.79 3.05
C THR A 31 14.42 -8.43 2.45
N GLU A 32 13.53 -7.86 1.63
CA GLU A 32 13.66 -6.56 1.01
C GLU A 32 13.71 -5.43 2.05
N LEU A 33 12.87 -5.51 3.08
CA LEU A 33 12.90 -4.57 4.20
C LEU A 33 14.14 -4.77 5.07
N GLN A 34 14.63 -6.00 5.25
CA GLN A 34 15.90 -6.24 5.95
C GLN A 34 17.08 -5.55 5.25
N ILE A 35 17.10 -5.57 3.91
CA ILE A 35 18.11 -4.88 3.10
C ILE A 35 17.99 -3.35 3.27
N LEU A 36 16.77 -2.81 3.20
CA LEU A 36 16.51 -1.38 3.38
C LEU A 36 16.91 -0.90 4.79
N VAL A 37 16.54 -1.67 5.82
CA VAL A 37 16.93 -1.42 7.22
C VAL A 37 18.45 -1.41 7.37
N SER A 38 19.15 -2.38 6.77
CA SER A 38 20.61 -2.45 6.80
C SER A 38 21.26 -1.25 6.12
N ASN A 39 20.71 -0.77 4.99
CA ASN A 39 21.20 0.40 4.28
C ASN A 39 21.04 1.69 5.12
N VAL A 40 19.90 1.89 5.77
CA VAL A 40 19.68 3.05 6.66
C VAL A 40 20.59 3.04 7.87
N GLN A 41 20.92 1.87 8.41
CA GLN A 41 21.89 1.75 9.51
C GLN A 41 23.31 2.11 9.08
N GLN A 42 23.68 1.86 7.82
CA GLN A 42 25.02 2.14 7.28
C GLN A 42 25.15 3.53 6.65
N ASN A 43 24.03 4.15 6.25
CA ASN A 43 24.01 5.43 5.56
C ASN A 43 23.05 6.42 6.26
N PRO A 44 23.56 7.45 6.96
CA PRO A 44 22.74 8.40 7.72
C PRO A 44 21.84 9.30 6.88
N VAL A 45 21.98 9.29 5.54
CA VAL A 45 21.11 10.04 4.61
C VAL A 45 19.96 9.15 4.09
N ALA A 46 20.09 7.83 4.16
CA ALA A 46 19.03 6.92 3.71
C ALA A 46 17.88 6.92 4.72
N GLN A 47 16.64 6.90 4.21
CA GLN A 47 15.42 6.94 5.02
C GLN A 47 14.45 5.88 4.49
N ILE A 48 13.63 5.30 5.39
CA ILE A 48 12.54 4.40 5.03
C ILE A 48 11.24 5.14 5.25
N SER A 49 10.33 5.22 4.27
CA SER A 49 9.04 5.86 4.52
C SER A 49 8.06 4.93 5.24
N TYR A 50 7.24 5.48 6.14
CA TYR A 50 6.11 4.74 6.72
C TYR A 50 5.19 4.15 5.65
N SER A 51 5.01 4.83 4.51
CA SER A 51 4.21 4.30 3.41
C SER A 51 4.78 3.00 2.84
N ASP A 52 6.10 2.93 2.72
CA ASP A 52 6.79 1.75 2.19
C ASP A 52 6.64 0.60 3.17
N VAL A 53 6.84 0.86 4.47
CA VAL A 53 6.69 -0.13 5.54
C VAL A 53 5.27 -0.70 5.57
N MET A 54 4.25 0.16 5.49
CA MET A 54 2.85 -0.27 5.46
C MET A 54 2.52 -1.08 4.21
N LEU A 55 3.10 -0.75 3.06
CA LEU A 55 2.91 -1.51 1.83
C LEU A 55 3.55 -2.91 1.93
N TYR A 56 4.80 -3.01 2.38
CA TYR A 56 5.46 -4.31 2.59
C TYR A 56 4.72 -5.15 3.64
N MET A 57 4.19 -4.52 4.69
CA MET A 57 3.36 -5.19 5.69
C MET A 57 2.09 -5.77 5.05
N ALA A 58 1.40 -5.00 4.21
CA ALA A 58 0.23 -5.49 3.49
C ALA A 58 0.58 -6.67 2.56
N CYS A 59 1.72 -6.60 1.85
CA CYS A 59 2.21 -7.72 1.03
C CYS A 59 2.49 -8.99 1.86
N THR A 60 3.00 -8.81 3.08
CA THR A 60 3.32 -9.93 3.99
C THR A 60 2.04 -10.57 4.53
N LEU A 61 1.02 -9.77 4.84
CA LEU A 61 -0.30 -10.27 5.18
C LEU A 61 -0.89 -11.10 4.03
N ASP A 62 -0.81 -10.59 2.79
CA ASP A 62 -1.31 -11.31 1.63
C ASP A 62 -0.63 -12.67 1.41
N THR A 63 0.71 -12.73 1.50
CA THR A 63 1.44 -13.99 1.38
C THR A 63 1.04 -14.99 2.48
N SER A 64 0.80 -14.51 3.70
CA SER A 64 0.33 -15.35 4.81
C SER A 64 -1.11 -15.84 4.62
N ILE A 65 -1.95 -15.04 3.96
CA ILE A 65 -3.33 -15.39 3.60
C ILE A 65 -3.34 -16.43 2.47
N SER A 66 -2.55 -16.22 1.43
CA SER A 66 -2.41 -17.13 0.27
C SER A 66 -1.95 -18.54 0.68
N THR A 67 -0.99 -18.66 1.60
CA THR A 67 -0.58 -19.98 2.14
C THR A 67 -1.68 -20.71 2.92
N SER A 68 -2.75 -20.02 3.34
CA SER A 68 -3.92 -20.60 4.02
C SER A 68 -5.12 -20.90 3.11
N LEU A 69 -5.11 -20.41 1.86
CA LEU A 69 -6.27 -20.37 0.95
C LEU A 69 -6.07 -21.06 -0.41
N GLU A 70 -4.94 -21.73 -0.68
CA GLU A 70 -4.65 -22.47 -1.93
C GLU A 70 -5.57 -23.67 -2.24
N ALA A 71 -6.76 -23.74 -1.64
CA ALA A 71 -7.82 -24.63 -2.07
C ALA A 71 -9.12 -23.84 -2.27
N SER A 72 -9.23 -23.02 -3.32
CA SER A 72 -10.37 -23.07 -4.27
C SER A 72 -10.54 -21.80 -5.13
N PHE A 73 -10.86 -22.05 -6.41
CA PHE A 73 -11.47 -21.18 -7.43
C PHE A 73 -10.55 -20.36 -8.35
N GLY A 74 -10.49 -20.81 -9.61
CA GLY A 74 -9.95 -20.08 -10.76
C GLY A 74 -10.83 -18.92 -11.22
N HIS A 75 -10.91 -17.87 -10.41
CA HIS A 75 -11.27 -16.53 -10.86
C HIS A 75 -10.00 -15.69 -10.93
N ASN A 76 -9.92 -14.76 -11.90
CA ASN A 76 -8.88 -13.73 -11.95
C ASN A 76 -9.06 -12.78 -10.74
N ARG A 77 -8.56 -13.20 -9.58
CA ARG A 77 -8.48 -12.38 -8.35
C ARG A 77 -7.26 -11.46 -8.43
N TYR A 78 -7.29 -10.39 -7.65
CA TYR A 78 -6.15 -9.51 -7.45
C TYR A 78 -5.71 -9.61 -6.00
N ASP A 79 -4.40 -9.61 -5.76
CA ASP A 79 -3.89 -9.52 -4.39
C ASP A 79 -4.24 -8.12 -3.82
N PHE A 80 -4.17 -7.08 -4.67
CA PHE A 80 -4.43 -5.69 -4.28
C PHE A 80 -5.37 -4.90 -5.21
N PHE A 81 -6.35 -4.22 -4.64
CA PHE A 81 -7.00 -3.05 -5.26
C PHE A 81 -6.27 -1.76 -4.82
N LEU A 82 -5.79 -0.96 -5.76
CA LEU A 82 -5.06 0.27 -5.47
C LEU A 82 -5.98 1.49 -5.42
N GLY A 83 -6.81 1.59 -4.38
CA GLY A 83 -7.76 2.69 -4.16
C GLY A 83 -7.11 3.97 -3.62
N GLY A 84 -7.88 5.05 -3.49
CA GLY A 84 -7.41 6.29 -2.87
C GLY A 84 -7.15 7.42 -3.86
N ALA A 85 -6.32 8.37 -3.42
CA ALA A 85 -5.96 9.57 -4.15
C ALA A 85 -5.62 9.29 -5.61
N CYS A 86 -6.29 9.99 -6.53
CA CYS A 86 -6.08 9.89 -7.98
C CYS A 86 -5.18 11.05 -8.44
N ASN A 87 -5.44 11.64 -9.61
CA ASN A 87 -4.64 12.74 -10.14
C ASN A 87 -4.63 13.94 -9.18
N PRO A 88 -3.45 14.58 -8.92
CA PRO A 88 -2.15 14.38 -9.60
C PRO A 88 -1.17 13.45 -8.85
N THR A 89 -1.63 12.55 -7.99
CA THR A 89 -0.74 11.69 -7.19
C THR A 89 -0.11 10.57 -8.03
N THR A 90 1.10 10.15 -7.64
CA THR A 90 1.92 9.19 -8.39
C THR A 90 2.37 7.98 -7.57
N TRP A 91 1.91 7.85 -6.32
CA TRP A 91 2.31 6.78 -5.39
C TRP A 91 2.16 5.37 -5.97
N ARG A 92 1.14 5.14 -6.81
CA ARG A 92 0.96 3.85 -7.51
C ARG A 92 2.15 3.55 -8.40
N LYS A 93 2.50 4.49 -9.28
CA LYS A 93 3.58 4.34 -10.25
C LYS A 93 4.96 4.35 -9.60
N ASP A 94 5.17 5.24 -8.65
CA ASP A 94 6.51 5.52 -8.11
C ASP A 94 6.89 4.56 -6.97
N VAL A 95 5.90 3.97 -6.27
CA VAL A 95 6.13 3.16 -5.07
C VAL A 95 5.43 1.81 -5.15
N ALA A 96 4.10 1.78 -5.29
CA ALA A 96 3.35 0.54 -5.08
C ALA A 96 3.57 -0.51 -6.17
N ILE A 97 3.36 -0.15 -7.43
CA ILE A 97 3.51 -1.05 -8.58
C ILE A 97 4.93 -1.64 -8.63
N PRO A 98 6.03 -0.85 -8.53
CA PRO A 98 7.38 -1.42 -8.52
C PRO A 98 7.65 -2.45 -7.41
N ILE A 99 7.01 -2.32 -6.25
CA ILE A 99 7.14 -3.27 -5.13
C ILE A 99 6.30 -4.52 -5.42
N LEU A 100 5.04 -4.35 -5.82
CA LEU A 100 4.13 -5.46 -6.13
C LEU A 100 4.67 -6.32 -7.29
N ASP A 101 5.12 -5.69 -8.38
CA ASP A 101 5.74 -6.36 -9.53
C ASP A 101 6.97 -7.18 -9.10
N ARG A 102 7.80 -6.65 -8.20
CA ARG A 102 9.01 -7.33 -7.70
C ARG A 102 8.64 -8.55 -6.85
N LEU A 103 7.55 -8.48 -6.10
CA LEU A 103 7.06 -9.57 -5.25
C LEU A 103 6.19 -10.57 -6.02
N GLY A 104 5.89 -10.32 -7.29
CA GLY A 104 5.04 -11.18 -8.11
C GLY A 104 3.56 -11.12 -7.74
N LEU A 105 3.13 -10.04 -7.09
CA LEU A 105 1.76 -9.83 -6.63
C LEU A 105 0.94 -9.10 -7.70
N THR A 106 -0.27 -9.59 -7.93
CA THR A 106 -1.27 -9.06 -8.86
C THR A 106 -2.03 -7.88 -8.24
N TYR A 107 -2.44 -6.93 -9.08
CA TYR A 107 -3.17 -5.76 -8.61
C TYR A 107 -4.08 -5.16 -9.69
N TYR A 108 -5.11 -4.43 -9.24
CA TYR A 108 -5.93 -3.57 -10.07
C TYR A 108 -5.61 -2.09 -9.80
N ASN A 109 -5.24 -1.35 -10.85
CA ASN A 109 -5.03 0.09 -10.79
C ASN A 109 -6.23 0.86 -11.39
N PRO A 110 -7.06 1.53 -10.57
CA PRO A 110 -8.20 2.33 -11.06
C PRO A 110 -7.79 3.67 -11.69
N GLN A 111 -6.53 4.11 -11.56
CA GLN A 111 -6.09 5.40 -12.09
C GLN A 111 -5.80 5.28 -13.59
N VAL A 112 -6.71 5.84 -14.40
CA VAL A 112 -6.61 5.95 -15.86
C VAL A 112 -6.56 7.42 -16.30
N ASP A 113 -6.05 7.69 -17.50
CA ASP A 113 -5.99 9.04 -18.05
C ASP A 113 -7.39 9.59 -18.39
N ASP A 114 -8.20 8.79 -19.08
CA ASP A 114 -9.57 9.14 -19.50
C ASP A 114 -10.60 8.32 -18.71
N TRP A 115 -11.08 8.88 -17.61
CA TRP A 115 -12.11 8.23 -16.80
C TRP A 115 -13.51 8.40 -17.42
N SER A 116 -14.33 7.35 -17.36
CA SER A 116 -15.74 7.40 -17.76
C SER A 116 -16.64 6.65 -16.77
N PRO A 117 -17.95 6.99 -16.68
CA PRO A 117 -18.88 6.29 -15.79
C PRO A 117 -18.97 4.78 -16.00
N GLY A 118 -18.65 4.29 -17.20
CA GLY A 118 -18.61 2.86 -17.49
C GLY A 118 -17.54 2.10 -16.71
N LEU A 119 -16.51 2.79 -16.20
CA LEU A 119 -15.46 2.20 -15.39
C LEU A 119 -15.90 1.92 -13.95
N MET A 120 -16.99 2.53 -13.47
CA MET A 120 -17.47 2.33 -12.10
C MET A 120 -17.82 0.87 -11.80
N GLU A 121 -18.41 0.17 -12.78
CA GLU A 121 -18.74 -1.25 -12.61
C GLU A 121 -17.47 -2.11 -12.57
N VAL A 122 -16.52 -1.83 -13.46
CA VAL A 122 -15.23 -2.53 -13.53
C VAL A 122 -14.45 -2.34 -12.23
N GLU A 123 -14.42 -1.11 -11.71
CA GLU A 123 -13.79 -0.81 -10.41
C GLU A 123 -14.50 -1.53 -9.26
N ARG A 124 -15.84 -1.64 -9.28
CA ARG A 124 -16.59 -2.36 -8.25
C ARG A 124 -16.31 -3.86 -8.29
N GLU A 125 -16.29 -4.45 -9.47
CA GLU A 125 -15.95 -5.86 -9.67
C GLU A 125 -14.51 -6.12 -9.20
N ALA A 126 -13.55 -5.30 -9.62
CA ALA A 126 -12.17 -5.42 -9.19
C ALA A 126 -12.00 -5.35 -7.66
N LYS A 127 -12.72 -4.45 -6.97
CA LYS A 127 -12.74 -4.41 -5.49
C LYS A 127 -13.24 -5.72 -4.90
N SER A 128 -14.33 -6.30 -5.45
CA SER A 128 -14.89 -7.56 -4.95
C SER A 128 -13.99 -8.78 -5.18
N LEU A 129 -13.13 -8.71 -6.20
CA LEU A 129 -12.17 -9.74 -6.56
C LEU A 129 -10.79 -9.53 -5.94
N SER A 130 -10.60 -8.47 -5.15
CA SER A 130 -9.32 -8.17 -4.51
C SER A 130 -9.27 -8.68 -3.08
N ASP A 131 -8.17 -9.29 -2.69
CA ASP A 131 -7.95 -9.78 -1.33
C ASP A 131 -7.66 -8.65 -0.34
N ILE A 132 -6.90 -7.63 -0.78
CA ILE A 132 -6.61 -6.43 -0.01
C ILE A 132 -7.08 -5.17 -0.76
N LEU A 133 -7.83 -4.30 -0.07
CA LEU A 133 -8.19 -2.98 -0.55
C LEU A 133 -7.25 -1.92 0.05
N LEU A 134 -6.21 -1.54 -0.68
CA LEU A 134 -5.24 -0.54 -0.25
C LEU A 134 -5.68 0.87 -0.66
N PHE A 135 -6.07 1.69 0.32
CA PHE A 135 -6.43 3.09 0.10
C PHE A 135 -5.33 4.03 0.61
N VAL A 136 -4.74 4.81 -0.30
CA VAL A 136 -3.72 5.82 0.03
C VAL A 136 -4.28 7.23 -0.15
N PHE A 137 -4.04 8.10 0.83
CA PHE A 137 -4.51 9.49 0.83
C PHE A 137 -3.33 10.46 0.91
N GLU A 138 -3.18 11.32 -0.09
CA GLU A 138 -2.25 12.47 -0.04
C GLU A 138 -3.04 13.76 0.21
N ASN A 139 -3.39 14.03 1.47
CA ASN A 139 -4.26 15.15 1.87
C ASN A 139 -3.74 16.55 1.43
N TRP A 140 -2.44 16.70 1.15
CA TRP A 140 -1.83 17.93 0.61
C TRP A 140 -2.05 18.13 -0.89
N LYS A 141 -2.34 17.06 -1.65
CA LYS A 141 -2.56 17.13 -3.11
C LYS A 141 -4.03 16.93 -3.50
N THR A 142 -4.80 16.21 -2.70
CA THR A 142 -6.24 15.99 -2.91
C THR A 142 -6.97 15.80 -1.58
N ARG A 143 -8.22 16.27 -1.51
CA ARG A 143 -9.07 16.04 -0.33
C ARG A 143 -9.52 14.58 -0.21
N GLY A 144 -9.45 13.80 -1.29
CA GLY A 144 -9.73 12.36 -1.28
C GLY A 144 -11.12 11.94 -0.78
N LEU A 145 -12.11 12.83 -0.77
CA LEU A 145 -13.40 12.59 -0.08
C LEU A 145 -14.18 11.40 -0.61
N VAL A 146 -14.21 11.21 -1.94
CA VAL A 146 -14.86 10.04 -2.56
C VAL A 146 -14.16 8.77 -2.12
N SER A 147 -12.84 8.73 -2.18
CA SER A 147 -12.07 7.56 -1.76
C SER A 147 -12.19 7.27 -0.26
N LEU A 148 -12.37 8.30 0.59
CA LEU A 148 -12.68 8.13 2.01
C LEU A 148 -14.04 7.47 2.19
N LEU A 149 -15.06 7.94 1.47
CA LEU A 149 -16.38 7.32 1.49
C LEU A 149 -16.29 5.86 1.04
N GLU A 150 -15.60 5.59 -0.06
CA GLU A 150 -15.39 4.23 -0.57
C GLU A 150 -14.69 3.31 0.44
N ALA A 151 -13.68 3.80 1.14
CA ALA A 151 -12.98 3.02 2.18
C ALA A 151 -13.87 2.71 3.39
N THR A 152 -14.88 3.54 3.67
CA THR A 152 -15.81 3.36 4.80
C THR A 152 -17.08 2.60 4.46
N TYR A 153 -17.39 2.43 3.17
CA TYR A 153 -18.65 1.85 2.69
C TYR A 153 -18.55 0.34 2.42
N LEU A 154 -17.55 -0.34 3.00
CA LEU A 154 -17.34 -1.78 2.84
C LEU A 154 -18.26 -2.60 3.74
#